data_AF-A0A0G1U3P3-F1
#
_entry.id   AF-A0A0G1U3P3-F1
#
_cell.length_a   1.000
_cell.length_b   1.000
_cell.length_c   1.000
_cell.angle_alpha   90.00
_cell.angle_beta   90.00
_cell.angle_gamma   90.00
#
_symmetry.space_group_name_H-M   'P 1'
#
loop_
_entity.id
_entity.type
_entity.pdbx_description
1 polymer ?
#
loop_
_entity_poly.entity_id
_entity_poly.type
_entity_poly.pdbx_seq_one_letter_code
_entity_poly.pdbx_strand_id
1 'polypeptide(L)'
;MWSIFQKREKTTSDTDYKLTVHANSSLIPSFQIPEPTRSLLWITDEDTSKISSPMEFKIVIKVTSRGVEAEAIDERYNFFSEPSLIWTKFPIEQNNELETQAMYYPSYSGLSPKHRFQYLNWLRDITQETNLSYVFLYYYGLERHMLLGNYDLAVDEVIRLINHHKKSSFRTYAINALILASGYRKKRTL
;
A
#
# COMPACT_ATOMS: atom_id res chain seq x y z
N MET A 1 -26.22 32.91 39.89
CA MET A 1 -24.97 33.28 39.21
C MET A 1 -24.20 31.97 38.96
N TRP A 2 -24.58 31.19 37.95
CA TRP A 2 -24.05 31.11 36.58
C TRP A 2 -22.59 30.59 36.45
N SER A 3 -22.41 29.71 35.44
CA SER A 3 -21.19 29.05 34.89
C SER A 3 -20.77 27.75 35.60
N ILE A 4 -21.05 26.52 35.11
CA ILE A 4 -20.87 25.89 33.78
C ILE A 4 -19.42 25.99 33.27
N PHE A 5 -18.64 24.92 33.40
CA PHE A 5 -18.21 24.06 32.27
C PHE A 5 -17.38 22.89 32.83
N GLN A 6 -17.95 21.69 32.69
CA GLN A 6 -17.30 20.42 32.96
C GLN A 6 -16.07 20.25 32.06
N LYS A 7 -14.91 19.99 32.66
CA LYS A 7 -13.73 19.51 31.94
C LYS A 7 -14.05 18.09 31.46
N ARG A 8 -14.51 17.95 30.21
CA ARG A 8 -14.63 16.65 29.54
C ARG A 8 -13.25 16.01 29.53
N GLU A 9 -13.09 14.93 30.29
CA GLU A 9 -12.08 13.93 30.01
C GLU A 9 -12.29 13.49 28.55
N LYS A 10 -11.33 13.81 27.68
CA LYS A 10 -11.24 13.15 26.39
C LYS A 10 -10.80 11.73 26.69
N THR A 11 -11.78 10.85 26.81
CA THR A 11 -11.62 9.42 26.59
C THR A 11 -10.83 9.26 25.30
N THR A 12 -9.56 8.89 25.43
CA THR A 12 -8.77 8.31 24.36
C THR A 12 -9.51 7.06 23.94
N SER A 13 -10.33 7.19 22.89
CA SER A 13 -10.88 6.03 22.20
C SER A 13 -9.71 5.34 21.55
N ASP A 14 -9.17 4.38 22.29
CA ASP A 14 -8.38 3.27 21.81
C ASP A 14 -9.18 2.60 20.70
N THR A 15 -9.03 3.14 19.48
CA THR A 15 -9.68 2.59 18.30
C THR A 15 -8.76 1.49 17.88
N ASP A 16 -8.95 0.35 18.54
CA ASP A 16 -8.39 -0.95 18.19
C ASP A 16 -8.64 -1.12 16.68
N TYR A 17 -7.61 -0.87 15.86
CA TYR A 17 -7.63 -1.08 14.42
C TYR A 17 -7.63 -2.59 14.15
N LYS A 18 -8.61 -3.31 14.67
CA LYS A 18 -8.97 -4.65 14.23
C LYS A 18 -9.88 -4.53 13.03
N LEU A 19 -9.35 -3.98 11.95
CA LEU A 19 -9.84 -4.34 10.62
C LEU A 19 -9.38 -5.79 10.40
N THR A 20 -10.18 -6.72 10.91
CA THR A 20 -10.06 -8.12 10.54
C THR A 20 -10.54 -8.19 9.10
N VAL A 21 -9.59 -8.03 8.17
CA VAL A 21 -9.79 -8.34 6.75
C VAL A 21 -10.10 -9.83 6.72
N HIS A 22 -11.40 -10.15 6.66
CA HIS A 22 -11.83 -11.53 6.49
C HIS A 22 -11.39 -11.98 5.10
N ALA A 23 -10.29 -12.72 5.05
CA ALA A 23 -9.85 -13.41 3.85
C ALA A 23 -10.87 -14.51 3.53
N ASN A 24 -11.92 -14.16 2.79
CA ASN A 24 -12.69 -15.11 2.02
C ASN A 24 -12.72 -14.64 0.57
N SER A 25 -11.60 -14.79 -0.12
CA SER A 25 -11.63 -14.75 -1.59
C SER A 25 -10.79 -15.90 -2.15
N SER A 26 -11.47 -16.84 -2.78
CA SER A 26 -10.90 -17.97 -3.51
C SER A 26 -9.96 -17.56 -4.67
N LEU A 27 -9.83 -16.26 -4.94
CA LEU A 27 -9.07 -15.64 -6.02
C LEU A 27 -7.56 -15.62 -5.76
N ILE A 28 -7.11 -15.21 -4.57
CA ILE A 28 -5.67 -15.21 -4.27
C ILE A 28 -5.09 -16.63 -4.16
N PRO A 29 -5.80 -17.61 -3.57
CA PRO A 29 -5.40 -19.01 -3.63
C PRO A 29 -5.24 -19.56 -5.06
N SER A 30 -6.01 -19.09 -6.04
CA SER A 30 -5.93 -19.62 -7.42
C SER A 30 -4.68 -19.17 -8.17
N PHE A 31 -4.16 -17.97 -7.89
CA PHE A 31 -2.88 -17.51 -8.44
C PHE A 31 -1.67 -18.08 -7.70
N GLN A 32 -1.85 -18.71 -6.52
CA GLN A 32 -0.77 -19.31 -5.73
C GLN A 32 0.38 -18.34 -5.43
N ILE A 33 0.04 -17.10 -5.06
CA ILE A 33 1.04 -16.07 -4.71
C ILE A 33 1.82 -16.53 -3.46
N PRO A 34 3.16 -16.60 -3.50
CA PRO A 34 3.96 -17.12 -2.39
C PRO A 34 4.12 -16.10 -1.27
N GLU A 35 4.54 -16.57 -0.09
CA GLU A 35 5.07 -15.69 0.95
C GLU A 35 6.49 -15.22 0.60
N PRO A 36 6.92 -14.01 1.03
CA PRO A 36 6.17 -13.05 1.85
C PRO A 36 5.17 -12.19 1.05
N THR A 37 5.19 -12.24 -0.28
CA THR A 37 4.40 -11.35 -1.15
C THR A 37 2.91 -11.37 -0.79
N ARG A 38 2.36 -12.56 -0.56
CA ARG A 38 0.94 -12.76 -0.25
C ARG A 38 0.47 -12.04 1.01
N SER A 39 1.25 -12.09 2.10
CA SER A 39 0.89 -11.42 3.36
C SER A 39 1.00 -9.90 3.31
N LEU A 40 1.64 -9.36 2.27
CA LEU A 40 1.82 -7.93 2.03
C LEU A 40 0.78 -7.36 1.03
N LEU A 41 -0.24 -8.13 0.67
CA LEU A 41 -1.32 -7.68 -0.21
C LEU A 41 -2.49 -7.10 0.59
N TRP A 42 -2.94 -5.92 0.19
CA TRP A 42 -4.22 -5.35 0.64
C TRP A 42 -5.34 -5.92 -0.24
N ILE A 43 -6.29 -6.62 0.37
CA ILE A 43 -7.36 -7.34 -0.35
C ILE A 43 -8.71 -7.00 0.29
N THR A 44 -9.74 -6.88 -0.54
CA THR A 44 -11.12 -6.74 -0.09
C THR A 44 -12.10 -7.53 -0.97
N ASP A 45 -13.14 -8.05 -0.35
CA ASP A 45 -14.33 -8.65 -0.96
C ASP A 45 -15.56 -7.74 -0.86
N GLU A 46 -15.35 -6.49 -0.42
CA GLU A 46 -16.38 -5.48 -0.32
C GLU A 46 -16.97 -5.11 -1.68
N ASP A 47 -18.18 -4.56 -1.65
CA ASP A 47 -18.86 -4.11 -2.87
C ASP A 47 -18.10 -2.96 -3.55
N THR A 48 -17.99 -3.01 -4.88
CA THR A 48 -17.25 -2.01 -5.67
C THR A 48 -17.84 -0.60 -5.58
N SER A 49 -19.09 -0.44 -5.10
CA SER A 49 -19.67 0.87 -4.78
C SER A 49 -18.93 1.61 -3.66
N LYS A 50 -18.13 0.91 -2.83
CA LYS A 50 -17.31 1.52 -1.78
C LYS A 50 -16.01 2.12 -2.31
N ILE A 51 -15.66 1.90 -3.57
CA ILE A 51 -14.45 2.47 -4.19
C ILE A 51 -14.49 3.98 -4.05
N SER A 52 -13.39 4.53 -3.56
CA SER A 52 -13.15 5.96 -3.57
C SER A 52 -11.98 6.30 -4.47
N SER A 53 -11.86 7.58 -4.81
CA SER A 53 -10.78 8.07 -5.67
C SER A 53 -9.43 7.67 -5.09
N PRO A 54 -8.52 7.07 -5.89
CA PRO A 54 -7.20 6.68 -5.43
C PRO A 54 -6.49 7.88 -4.79
N MET A 55 -6.07 7.74 -3.55
CA MET A 55 -5.44 8.83 -2.80
C MET A 55 -3.95 8.61 -2.69
N GLU A 56 -3.19 9.66 -2.92
CA GLU A 56 -1.75 9.64 -2.72
C GLU A 56 -1.43 9.60 -1.24
N PHE A 57 -0.69 8.58 -0.87
CA PHE A 57 -0.24 8.37 0.48
C PHE A 57 1.26 8.71 0.52
N LYS A 58 1.67 9.62 1.41
CA LYS A 58 3.04 10.11 1.50
C LYS A 58 3.55 10.13 2.92
N ILE A 59 4.81 9.71 3.08
CA ILE A 59 5.63 10.11 4.22
C ILE A 59 6.36 11.39 3.81
N VAL A 60 6.27 12.43 4.63
CA VAL A 60 6.90 13.72 4.37
C VAL A 60 7.99 13.99 5.40
N ILE A 61 9.12 14.54 4.94
CA ILE A 61 10.14 15.10 5.81
C ILE A 61 9.83 16.57 6.03
N LYS A 62 9.73 16.94 7.30
CA LYS A 62 9.80 18.33 7.74
C LYS A 62 11.19 18.57 8.32
N VAL A 63 11.95 19.46 7.68
CA VAL A 63 13.19 19.97 8.26
C VAL A 63 12.81 21.12 9.18
N THR A 64 13.03 20.96 10.48
CA THR A 64 12.74 21.96 11.50
C THR A 64 14.04 22.48 12.11
N SER A 65 13.99 23.59 12.84
CA SER A 65 15.14 24.11 13.59
C SER A 65 15.64 23.17 14.70
N ARG A 66 14.86 22.11 15.01
CA ARG A 66 15.18 21.09 16.01
C ARG A 66 15.69 19.78 15.39
N GLY A 67 15.74 19.69 14.06
CA GLY A 67 16.24 18.52 13.33
C GLY A 67 15.33 18.11 12.17
N VAL A 68 15.50 16.86 11.74
CA VAL A 68 14.71 16.25 10.66
C VAL A 68 13.57 15.45 11.28
N GLU A 69 12.33 15.80 10.95
CA GLU A 69 11.14 15.10 11.42
C GLU A 69 10.45 14.40 10.25
N ALA A 70 10.19 13.10 10.38
CA ALA A 70 9.35 12.37 9.45
C ALA A 70 7.92 12.32 9.99
N GLU A 71 6.95 12.70 9.15
CA GLU A 71 5.52 12.64 9.45
C GLU A 71 4.79 11.94 8.31
N ALA A 72 3.94 10.98 8.64
CA ALA A 72 2.98 10.45 7.69
C ALA A 72 1.83 11.46 7.56
N ILE A 73 1.45 11.83 6.32
CA ILE A 73 0.25 12.63 6.10
C ILE A 73 -0.93 11.65 6.04
N ASP A 74 -1.67 11.56 7.15
CA ASP A 74 -2.90 10.79 7.27
C ASP A 74 -4.02 11.69 7.82
N GLU A 75 -4.65 12.49 6.96
CA GLU A 75 -5.74 13.38 7.39
C GLU A 75 -7.12 12.71 7.40
N ARG A 76 -7.21 11.43 7.02
CA ARG A 76 -8.35 10.50 7.14
C ARG A 76 -8.14 9.33 6.17
N TYR A 77 -7.41 8.31 6.61
CA TYR A 77 -7.18 7.10 5.82
C TYR A 77 -8.53 6.47 5.42
N ASN A 78 -8.87 6.61 4.14
CA ASN A 78 -9.93 5.83 3.55
C ASN A 78 -9.30 4.57 2.97
N PHE A 79 -9.46 3.43 3.64
CA PHE A 79 -8.95 2.15 3.16
C PHE A 79 -9.36 1.88 1.69
N PHE A 80 -10.56 2.31 1.28
CA PHE A 80 -11.04 2.11 -0.09
C PHE A 80 -10.43 3.05 -1.14
N SER A 81 -9.60 4.03 -0.74
CA SER A 81 -8.82 4.89 -1.64
C SER A 81 -7.39 4.38 -1.87
N GLU A 82 -7.05 3.24 -1.26
CA GLU A 82 -5.82 2.50 -1.46
C GLU A 82 -5.64 2.08 -2.93
N PRO A 83 -4.65 2.62 -3.68
CA PRO A 83 -4.42 2.23 -5.06
C PRO A 83 -4.12 0.73 -5.21
N SER A 84 -3.37 0.13 -4.27
CA SER A 84 -2.98 -1.30 -4.30
C SER A 84 -4.10 -2.27 -3.93
N LEU A 85 -5.27 -1.78 -3.52
CA LEU A 85 -6.30 -2.62 -2.91
C LEU A 85 -6.89 -3.55 -3.95
N ILE A 86 -6.65 -4.85 -3.77
CA ILE A 86 -7.17 -5.88 -4.65
C ILE A 86 -8.63 -6.10 -4.33
N TRP A 87 -9.49 -5.63 -5.22
CA TRP A 87 -10.94 -5.87 -5.19
C TRP A 87 -11.24 -7.20 -5.88
N THR A 88 -11.62 -8.19 -5.08
CA THR A 88 -11.79 -9.58 -5.54
C THR A 88 -13.02 -9.78 -6.41
N LYS A 89 -13.96 -8.83 -6.41
CA LYS A 89 -15.16 -8.84 -7.24
C LYS A 89 -14.94 -8.29 -8.66
N PHE A 90 -13.79 -7.71 -8.97
CA PHE A 90 -13.54 -7.23 -10.33
C PHE A 90 -13.29 -8.38 -11.30
N PRO A 91 -13.74 -8.25 -12.57
CA PRO A 91 -13.48 -9.24 -13.59
C PRO A 91 -11.99 -9.30 -13.91
N ILE A 92 -11.54 -10.53 -14.19
CA ILE A 92 -10.18 -10.88 -14.61
C ILE A 92 -10.31 -11.64 -15.92
N GLU A 93 -9.49 -11.26 -16.90
CA GLU A 93 -9.43 -11.91 -18.20
C GLU A 93 -8.00 -12.39 -18.43
N GLN A 94 -7.83 -13.68 -18.71
CA GLN A 94 -6.52 -14.26 -18.95
C GLN A 94 -5.82 -13.52 -20.10
N ASN A 95 -4.61 -13.02 -19.84
CA ASN A 95 -3.79 -12.35 -20.83
C ASN A 95 -2.30 -12.59 -20.54
N ASN A 96 -1.61 -13.25 -21.47
CA ASN A 96 -0.18 -13.53 -21.35
C ASN A 96 0.70 -12.54 -22.12
N GLU A 97 0.11 -11.56 -22.80
CA GLU A 97 0.85 -10.52 -23.50
C GLU A 97 1.42 -9.52 -22.51
N LEU A 98 2.73 -9.25 -22.57
CA LEU A 98 3.38 -8.27 -21.71
C LEU A 98 2.93 -6.86 -22.08
N GLU A 99 2.20 -6.19 -21.18
CA GLU A 99 1.90 -4.76 -21.33
C GLU A 99 3.18 -3.94 -21.09
N THR A 100 3.47 -3.00 -21.98
CA THR A 100 4.66 -2.14 -21.89
C THR A 100 4.33 -0.67 -21.71
N GLN A 101 3.08 -0.27 -21.98
CA GLN A 101 2.64 1.10 -21.83
C GLN A 101 2.57 1.48 -20.36
N ALA A 102 3.20 2.60 -20.01
CA ALA A 102 3.13 3.13 -18.66
C ALA A 102 1.72 3.64 -18.34
N MET A 103 1.22 3.30 -17.16
CA MET A 103 0.00 3.84 -16.57
C MET A 103 0.43 4.86 -15.51
N TYR A 104 0.02 6.10 -15.68
CA TYR A 104 0.34 7.15 -14.71
C TYR A 104 -0.51 6.95 -13.45
N TYR A 105 0.16 6.82 -12.30
CA TYR A 105 -0.48 6.67 -10.99
C TYR A 105 -1.54 5.53 -10.95
N PRO A 106 -1.12 4.27 -11.15
CA PRO A 106 -2.03 3.15 -11.33
C PRO A 106 -2.79 2.83 -10.03
N SER A 107 -4.02 2.34 -10.19
CA SER A 107 -4.79 1.71 -9.11
C SER A 107 -5.36 0.39 -9.61
N TYR A 108 -5.48 -0.60 -8.73
CA TYR A 108 -6.03 -1.92 -9.08
C TYR A 108 -7.47 -1.81 -9.60
N SER A 109 -8.27 -0.91 -9.00
CA SER A 109 -9.64 -0.64 -9.46
C SER A 109 -9.70 -0.06 -10.87
N GLY A 110 -8.71 0.75 -11.26
CA GLY A 110 -8.58 1.32 -12.60
C GLY A 110 -8.00 0.38 -13.66
N LEU A 111 -7.47 -0.79 -13.29
CA LEU A 111 -6.92 -1.75 -14.26
C LEU A 111 -8.02 -2.39 -15.12
N SER A 112 -7.73 -2.68 -16.38
CA SER A 112 -8.58 -3.52 -17.22
C SER A 112 -8.59 -4.99 -16.71
N PRO A 113 -9.58 -5.82 -17.06
CA PRO A 113 -9.59 -7.25 -16.70
C PRO A 113 -8.30 -7.99 -17.08
N LYS A 114 -7.74 -7.66 -18.26
CA LYS A 114 -6.47 -8.20 -18.76
C LYS A 114 -5.28 -7.76 -17.91
N HIS A 115 -5.21 -6.47 -17.54
CA HIS A 115 -4.13 -5.96 -16.69
C HIS A 115 -4.21 -6.48 -15.26
N ARG A 116 -5.40 -6.74 -14.73
CA ARG A 116 -5.56 -7.42 -13.42
C ARG A 116 -4.96 -8.83 -13.47
N PHE A 117 -5.22 -9.58 -14.54
CA PHE A 117 -4.60 -10.90 -14.71
C PHE A 117 -3.07 -10.79 -14.75
N GLN A 118 -2.51 -9.91 -15.56
CA GLN A 118 -1.05 -9.74 -15.66
C GLN A 118 -0.44 -9.35 -14.32
N TYR A 119 -1.04 -8.40 -13.60
CA TYR A 119 -0.60 -7.99 -12.27
C TYR A 119 -0.61 -9.15 -11.28
N LEU A 120 -1.74 -9.86 -11.15
CA LEU A 120 -1.87 -10.99 -10.23
C LEU A 120 -0.96 -12.16 -10.59
N ASN A 121 -0.74 -12.41 -11.88
CA ASN A 121 0.21 -13.42 -12.34
C ASN A 121 1.66 -13.00 -12.05
N TRP A 122 2.00 -11.72 -12.19
CA TRP A 122 3.33 -11.20 -11.86
C TRP A 122 3.63 -11.28 -10.35
N LEU A 123 2.63 -11.09 -9.47
CA LEU A 123 2.81 -11.24 -8.02
C LEU A 123 3.29 -12.63 -7.59
N ARG A 124 3.15 -13.66 -8.44
CA ARG A 124 3.68 -15.00 -8.19
C ARG A 124 5.21 -15.02 -8.12
N ASP A 125 5.86 -14.14 -8.88
CA ASP A 125 7.28 -13.89 -8.83
C ASP A 125 7.57 -12.44 -9.22
N ILE A 126 7.61 -11.58 -8.21
CA ILE A 126 7.88 -10.14 -8.38
C ILE A 126 9.29 -9.85 -8.90
N THR A 127 10.17 -10.85 -9.06
CA THR A 127 11.51 -10.68 -9.63
C THR A 127 11.51 -10.69 -11.16
N GLN A 128 10.43 -11.18 -11.78
CA GLN A 128 10.28 -11.23 -13.23
C GLN A 128 10.09 -9.84 -13.83
N GLU A 129 10.54 -9.68 -15.07
CA GLU A 129 10.27 -8.48 -15.86
C GLU A 129 8.77 -8.28 -16.05
N THR A 130 8.32 -7.03 -15.96
CA THR A 130 6.91 -6.69 -16.00
C THR A 130 6.70 -5.23 -16.40
N ASN A 131 5.44 -4.83 -16.57
CA ASN A 131 5.11 -3.41 -16.69
C ASN A 131 5.51 -2.66 -15.41
N LEU A 132 6.26 -1.57 -15.54
CA LEU A 132 6.72 -0.79 -14.38
C LEU A 132 5.55 -0.29 -13.51
N SER A 133 4.38 -0.06 -14.09
CA SER A 133 3.17 0.35 -13.36
C SER A 133 2.69 -0.72 -12.37
N TYR A 134 2.91 -2.01 -12.66
CA TYR A 134 2.60 -3.10 -11.74
C TYR A 134 3.56 -3.12 -10.54
N VAL A 135 4.83 -2.79 -10.78
CA VAL A 135 5.83 -2.61 -9.72
C VAL A 135 5.43 -1.46 -8.79
N PHE A 136 5.04 -0.31 -9.35
CA PHE A 136 4.54 0.83 -8.56
C PHE A 136 3.26 0.50 -7.81
N LEU A 137 2.32 -0.20 -8.45
CA LEU A 137 1.06 -0.59 -7.83
C LEU A 137 1.28 -1.46 -6.59
N TYR A 138 2.17 -2.45 -6.67
CA TYR A 138 2.51 -3.28 -5.51
C TYR A 138 3.28 -2.48 -4.44
N TYR A 139 4.24 -1.66 -4.87
CA TYR A 139 5.03 -0.78 -4.01
C TYR A 139 4.16 0.15 -3.14
N TYR A 140 3.07 0.71 -3.67
CA TYR A 140 2.14 1.53 -2.88
C TYR A 140 1.58 0.81 -1.64
N GLY A 141 1.40 -0.51 -1.73
CA GLY A 141 0.92 -1.33 -0.63
C GLY A 141 2.01 -1.54 0.42
N LEU A 142 3.25 -1.74 -0.05
CA LEU A 142 4.43 -1.86 0.80
C LEU A 142 4.72 -0.58 1.59
N GLU A 143 4.57 0.59 0.96
CA GLU A 143 4.71 1.89 1.64
C GLU A 143 3.82 2.00 2.88
N ARG A 144 2.63 1.41 2.85
CA ARG A 144 1.72 1.42 3.98
C ARG A 144 2.05 0.36 5.02
N HIS A 145 2.49 -0.83 4.60
CA HIS A 145 3.01 -1.80 5.56
C HIS A 145 4.22 -1.27 6.33
N MET A 146 5.07 -0.45 5.69
CA MET A 146 6.17 0.26 6.36
C MET A 146 5.74 1.30 7.41
N LEU A 147 4.45 1.60 7.56
CA LEU A 147 3.97 2.56 8.57
C LEU A 147 2.95 1.97 9.52
N LEU A 148 2.03 1.17 9.00
CA LEU A 148 0.84 0.69 9.69
C LEU A 148 0.79 -0.82 9.81
N GLY A 149 1.61 -1.54 9.05
CA GLY A 149 1.60 -3.00 8.97
C GLY A 149 2.91 -3.65 9.39
N ASN A 150 3.28 -4.73 8.70
CA ASN A 150 4.53 -5.44 8.96
C ASN A 150 5.70 -4.69 8.31
N TYR A 151 6.34 -3.82 9.09
CA TYR A 151 7.46 -3.00 8.66
C TYR A 151 8.61 -3.83 8.09
N ASP A 152 9.09 -4.84 8.83
CA ASP A 152 10.31 -5.55 8.49
C ASP A 152 10.14 -6.35 7.19
N LEU A 153 9.02 -7.07 7.03
CA LEU A 153 8.70 -7.76 5.77
C LEU A 153 8.55 -6.79 4.59
N ALA A 154 7.94 -5.63 4.81
CA ALA A 154 7.76 -4.65 3.75
C ALA A 154 9.10 -4.05 3.30
N VAL A 155 10.01 -3.75 4.22
CA VAL A 155 11.36 -3.27 3.91
C VAL A 155 12.12 -4.30 3.07
N ASP A 156 12.12 -5.57 3.50
CA ASP A 156 12.79 -6.65 2.77
C ASP A 156 12.22 -6.82 1.37
N GLU A 157 10.90 -6.72 1.21
CA GLU A 157 10.23 -6.85 -0.08
C GLU A 157 10.50 -5.66 -1.00
N VAL A 158 10.56 -4.42 -0.47
CA VAL A 158 10.98 -3.24 -1.23
C VAL A 158 12.43 -3.38 -1.70
N ILE A 159 13.33 -3.89 -0.86
CA ILE A 159 14.72 -4.18 -1.25
C ILE A 159 14.75 -5.24 -2.37
N ARG A 160 13.92 -6.29 -2.27
CA ARG A 160 13.77 -7.30 -3.32
C ARG A 160 13.32 -6.69 -4.65
N LEU A 161 12.37 -5.75 -4.64
CA LEU A 161 11.97 -5.02 -5.84
C LEU A 161 13.11 -4.16 -6.40
N ILE A 162 13.83 -3.40 -5.56
CA ILE A 162 14.95 -2.53 -5.98
C ILE A 162 16.04 -3.32 -6.71
N ASN A 163 16.32 -4.55 -6.26
CA ASN A 163 17.38 -5.39 -6.81
C ASN A 163 17.04 -5.93 -8.21
N HIS A 164 15.76 -6.15 -8.52
CA HIS A 164 15.32 -6.75 -9.78
C HIS A 164 14.79 -5.70 -10.79
N HIS A 165 14.21 -4.60 -10.31
CA HIS A 165 13.62 -3.54 -11.13
C HIS A 165 14.53 -2.31 -11.21
N LYS A 166 15.45 -2.30 -12.18
CA LYS A 166 16.55 -1.32 -12.25
C LYS A 166 16.19 0.06 -12.81
N LYS A 167 14.92 0.33 -13.14
CA LYS A 167 14.48 1.63 -13.66
C LYS A 167 14.76 2.73 -12.62
N SER A 168 15.48 3.77 -13.03
CA SER A 168 15.96 4.85 -12.13
C SER A 168 14.82 5.59 -11.43
N SER A 169 13.69 5.77 -12.12
CA SER A 169 12.48 6.37 -11.56
C SER A 169 12.02 5.59 -10.32
N PHE A 170 11.76 4.28 -10.47
CA PHE A 170 11.31 3.43 -9.36
C PHE A 170 12.29 3.41 -8.19
N ARG A 171 13.59 3.19 -8.45
CA ARG A 171 14.60 3.10 -7.38
C ARG A 171 14.65 4.36 -6.52
N THR A 172 14.50 5.53 -7.13
CA THR A 172 14.49 6.81 -6.40
C THR A 172 13.31 6.88 -5.42
N TYR A 173 12.10 6.54 -5.87
CA TYR A 173 10.93 6.52 -4.99
C TYR A 173 11.11 5.52 -3.83
N ALA A 174 11.49 4.28 -4.17
CA ALA A 174 11.61 3.21 -3.18
C ALA A 174 12.67 3.50 -2.11
N ILE A 175 13.85 4.00 -2.52
CA ILE A 175 14.92 4.37 -1.56
C ILE A 175 14.47 5.53 -0.66
N ASN A 176 13.81 6.54 -1.23
CA ASN A 176 13.28 7.64 -0.44
C ASN A 176 12.29 7.13 0.60
N ALA A 177 11.33 6.28 0.22
CA ALA A 177 10.38 5.70 1.17
C ALA A 177 11.04 4.89 2.28
N LEU A 178 12.10 4.12 2.00
CA LEU A 178 12.86 3.40 3.03
C LEU A 178 13.50 4.34 4.05
N ILE A 179 14.15 5.42 3.59
CA ILE A 179 14.76 6.44 4.46
C ILE A 179 13.70 7.09 5.35
N LEU A 180 12.57 7.45 4.74
CA LEU A 180 11.44 8.09 5.40
C LEU A 180 10.82 7.19 6.47
N ALA A 181 10.53 5.94 6.11
CA ALA A 181 9.94 4.95 7.00
C ALA A 181 10.87 4.62 8.17
N SER A 182 12.18 4.53 7.93
CA SER A 182 13.18 4.36 9.00
C SER A 182 13.16 5.52 10.00
N GLY A 183 13.15 6.77 9.51
CA GLY A 183 13.03 7.96 10.35
C GLY A 183 11.73 7.98 11.16
N TYR A 184 10.61 7.61 10.53
CA TYR A 184 9.30 7.53 11.18
C TYR A 184 9.24 6.45 12.27
N ARG A 185 9.76 5.24 12.00
CA ARG A 185 9.80 4.13 12.97
C ARG A 185 10.57 4.53 14.23
N LYS A 186 11.75 5.18 14.08
CA LYS A 186 12.55 5.67 15.21
C LYS A 186 11.76 6.63 16.10
N LYS A 187 10.94 7.52 15.53
CA LYS A 187 10.09 8.47 16.28
C LYS A 187 8.97 7.76 17.08
N ARG A 188 8.45 6.62 16.60
CA ARG A 188 7.39 5.85 17.31
C ARG A 188 7.88 5.00 18.48
N THR A 189 9.16 4.63 18.49
CA THR A 189 9.74 3.77 19.55
C THR A 189 10.32 4.57 20.73
N LEU A 190 10.50 5.89 20.56
CA LEU A 190 10.94 6.83 21.60
C LEU A 190 9.73 7.45 22.32
#